data_AF-D0ENH0-F1
#
_entry.id   AF-D0ENH0-F1
#
_cell.length_a   1.000
_cell.length_b   1.000
_cell.length_c   1.000
_cell.angle_alpha   90.00
_cell.angle_beta   90.00
_cell.angle_gamma   90.00
#
_symmetry.space_group_name_H-M   'P 1'
#
loop_
_entity.id
_entity.type
_entity.pdbx_description
1 polymer ?
#
loop_
_entity_poly.entity_id
_entity_poly.type
_entity_poly.pdbx_seq_one_letter_code
_entity_poly.pdbx_strand_id
1 'polypeptide(L)'
;QPCEKDALQPGRDIVAAGYALYGSATMIVLSTGQGVNCFMLDPAIGEFILVERDLKIKKKGKIYSLNEGYAMYFDPAVTEYVQKKKFPEDGSAPYGARYVGSMVA
;
A
#
# COMPACT_ATOMS: atom_id res chain seq x y z
N GLN A 1 3.80 -35.65 -2.27
CA GLN A 1 4.92 -34.78 -2.65
C GLN A 1 4.36 -33.39 -2.90
N PRO A 2 5.07 -32.32 -2.48
CA PRO A 2 4.67 -30.95 -2.82
C PRO A 2 4.74 -30.70 -4.34
N CYS A 3 3.87 -29.83 -4.85
CA CYS A 3 3.74 -29.49 -6.26
C CYS A 3 3.31 -28.03 -6.48
N GLU A 4 3.37 -27.55 -7.73
CA GLU A 4 3.01 -26.16 -8.08
C GLU A 4 1.60 -25.75 -7.62
N LYS A 5 0.64 -26.69 -7.66
CA LYS A 5 -0.74 -26.45 -7.24
C LYS A 5 -0.86 -26.07 -5.77
N ASP A 6 0.12 -26.44 -4.94
CA ASP A 6 0.12 -26.09 -3.52
C ASP A 6 0.34 -24.59 -3.30
N ALA A 7 0.93 -23.86 -4.26
CA ALA A 7 1.06 -22.40 -4.21
C ALA A 7 -0.16 -21.66 -4.76
N LEU A 8 -1.02 -22.32 -5.54
CA LEU A 8 -2.21 -21.73 -6.19
C LEU A 8 -3.42 -21.66 -5.23
N GLN A 9 -3.16 -21.22 -4.00
CA GLN A 9 -4.18 -21.01 -2.98
C GLN A 9 -4.69 -19.56 -3.04
N PRO A 10 -5.99 -19.33 -2.74
CA PRO A 10 -6.52 -17.98 -2.67
C PRO A 10 -5.84 -17.18 -1.55
N GLY A 11 -5.69 -15.86 -1.73
CA GLY A 11 -5.02 -14.99 -0.74
C GLY A 11 -5.67 -14.97 0.65
N ARG A 12 -6.92 -15.45 0.80
CA ARG A 12 -7.57 -15.61 2.11
C ARG A 12 -6.98 -16.74 2.96
N ASP A 13 -6.23 -17.66 2.35
CA ASP A 13 -5.57 -18.78 3.03
C ASP A 13 -4.14 -18.39 3.49
N ILE A 14 -3.71 -17.15 3.25
CA ILE A 14 -2.42 -16.62 3.71
C ILE A 14 -2.39 -16.58 5.24
N VAL A 15 -1.39 -17.24 5.84
CA VAL A 15 -1.17 -17.26 7.29
C VAL A 15 -0.31 -16.08 7.78
N ALA A 16 0.53 -15.53 6.90
CA ALA A 16 1.32 -14.32 7.15
C ALA A 16 1.71 -13.65 5.83
N ALA A 17 1.70 -12.31 5.80
CA ALA A 17 2.16 -11.53 4.66
C ALA A 17 2.78 -10.21 5.12
N GLY A 18 3.62 -9.65 4.26
CA GLY A 18 4.33 -8.42 4.54
C GLY A 18 5.17 -7.98 3.34
N TYR A 19 5.90 -6.89 3.53
CA TYR A 19 6.84 -6.38 2.54
C TYR A 19 8.03 -5.71 3.23
N ALA A 20 9.16 -5.68 2.52
CA ALA A 20 10.30 -4.84 2.86
C ALA A 20 10.31 -3.60 1.97
N LEU A 21 10.44 -2.42 2.56
CA LEU A 21 10.60 -1.15 1.85
C LEU A 21 12.03 -0.65 2.02
N TYR A 22 12.77 -0.57 0.91
CA TYR A 22 14.10 0.04 0.84
C TYR A 22 13.96 1.52 0.43
N GLY A 23 13.44 2.33 1.35
CA GLY A 23 13.29 3.77 1.15
C GLY A 23 14.50 4.56 1.66
N SER A 24 14.25 5.77 2.16
CA SER A 24 15.26 6.53 2.93
C SER A 24 15.69 5.82 4.21
N ALA A 25 14.83 4.94 4.73
CA ALA A 25 15.13 3.94 5.75
C ALA A 25 14.59 2.58 5.29
N THR A 26 15.19 1.48 5.78
CA THR A 26 14.71 0.13 5.49
C THR A 26 13.67 -0.28 6.52
N MET A 27 12.49 -0.71 6.07
CA MET A 27 11.40 -1.16 6.93
C MET A 27 10.89 -2.53 6.51
N ILE A 28 10.44 -3.33 7.48
CA ILE A 28 9.60 -4.51 7.28
C ILE A 28 8.22 -4.21 7.86
N VAL A 29 7.17 -4.40 7.06
CA VAL A 29 5.78 -4.37 7.51
C VAL A 29 5.25 -5.79 7.46
N LEU A 30 4.72 -6.30 8.57
CA LEU A 30 4.32 -7.70 8.72
C LEU A 30 2.96 -7.84 9.39
N SER A 31 2.16 -8.79 8.90
CA SER A 31 0.94 -9.27 9.53
C SER A 31 0.93 -10.79 9.57
N THR A 32 0.51 -11.35 10.71
CA THR A 32 0.31 -12.80 10.95
C THR A 32 -1.16 -13.12 11.24
N GLY A 33 -2.08 -12.24 10.83
CA GLY A 33 -3.52 -12.35 11.11
C GLY A 33 -3.97 -11.64 12.40
N GLN A 34 -3.05 -11.11 13.20
CA GLN A 34 -3.34 -10.40 14.47
C GLN A 34 -2.89 -8.93 14.42
N GLY A 35 -3.32 -8.21 13.39
CA GLY A 35 -2.92 -6.82 13.16
C GLY A 35 -1.65 -6.68 12.31
N VAL A 36 -1.22 -5.44 12.10
CA VAL A 36 -0.08 -5.09 11.24
C VAL A 36 0.98 -4.39 12.09
N ASN A 37 2.23 -4.79 11.97
CA ASN A 37 3.34 -4.20 12.73
C ASN A 37 4.44 -3.74 11.78
N CYS A 38 5.07 -2.61 12.11
CA CYS A 38 6.16 -2.04 11.34
C CYS A 38 7.46 -2.11 12.14
N PHE A 39 8.50 -2.62 11.50
CA PHE A 39 9.83 -2.70 12.04
C PHE A 39 10.79 -1.90 11.16
N MET A 40 11.67 -1.12 11.77
CA MET A 40 12.71 -0.36 11.07
C MET A 40 14.05 -1.02 11.33
N LEU A 41 14.87 -1.16 10.28
CA LEU A 41 16.23 -1.67 10.41
C LEU A 41 17.11 -0.62 11.10
N ASP A 42 17.74 -1.01 12.21
CA ASP A 42 18.90 -0.31 12.73
C ASP A 42 20.17 -0.88 12.07
N PRO A 43 20.81 -0.14 11.15
CA PRO A 43 21.96 -0.64 10.41
C PRO A 43 23.22 -0.79 11.28
N ALA A 44 23.29 -0.16 12.46
CA ALA A 44 24.46 -0.24 13.33
C ALA A 44 24.56 -1.60 14.02
N ILE A 45 23.42 -2.23 14.32
CA ILE A 45 23.34 -3.53 15.00
C ILE A 45 22.79 -4.64 14.10
N GLY A 46 22.18 -4.30 12.96
CA GLY A 46 21.64 -5.27 12.00
C GLY A 46 20.28 -5.86 12.41
N GLU A 47 19.51 -5.14 13.25
CA GLU A 47 18.25 -5.64 13.82
C GLU A 47 17.05 -4.83 13.37
N PHE A 48 15.90 -5.51 13.22
CA PHE A 48 14.62 -4.88 12.91
C PHE A 48 13.87 -4.54 14.20
N ILE A 49 13.81 -3.25 14.52
CA ILE A 49 13.21 -2.74 15.76
C ILE A 49 11.75 -2.37 15.52
N LEU A 50 10.85 -2.82 16.39
CA LEU A 50 9.42 -2.46 16.32
C LEU A 50 9.25 -0.95 16.53
N VAL A 51 8.73 -0.25 15.52
CA VAL A 51 8.50 1.21 15.55
C VAL A 51 7.02 1.59 15.59
N GLU A 52 6.14 0.73 15.07
CA GLU A 52 4.69 0.93 15.11
C GLU A 52 3.99 -0.40 15.36
N ARG A 53 3.08 -0.42 16.33
CA ARG A 53 2.35 -1.63 16.74
C ARG A 53 0.88 -1.50 16.36
N ASP A 54 0.33 -2.57 15.79
CA ASP A 54 -1.07 -2.64 15.35
C ASP A 54 -1.51 -1.45 14.47
N LEU A 55 -0.68 -1.13 13.47
CA LEU A 55 -0.91 -0.05 12.50
C LEU A 55 -2.32 -0.14 11.88
N LYS A 56 -3.07 0.96 11.94
CA LYS A 56 -4.37 1.11 11.28
C LYS A 56 -4.34 2.20 10.22
N ILE A 57 -4.90 1.90 9.05
CA ILE A 57 -5.13 2.90 8.00
C ILE A 57 -6.25 3.87 8.43
N LYS A 58 -6.11 5.14 8.06
CA LYS A 58 -7.17 6.14 8.24
C LYS A 58 -8.40 5.75 7.42
N LYS A 59 -9.61 5.97 7.96
CA LYS A 59 -10.87 5.66 7.27
C LYS A 59 -11.04 6.41 5.93
N LYS A 60 -10.55 7.64 5.83
CA LYS A 60 -10.56 8.45 4.60
C LYS A 60 -9.27 9.27 4.48
N GLY A 61 -8.58 9.14 3.36
CA GLY A 61 -7.40 9.92 3.01
C GLY A 61 -7.72 11.14 2.14
N LYS A 62 -6.67 11.90 1.79
CA LYS A 62 -6.70 13.07 0.88
C LYS A 62 -5.70 12.95 -0.27
N ILE A 63 -5.21 11.73 -0.54
CA ILE A 63 -4.24 11.44 -1.59
C ILE A 63 -4.82 10.35 -2.49
N TYR A 64 -4.60 10.46 -3.79
CA TYR A 64 -4.83 9.37 -4.74
C TYR A 64 -3.51 9.03 -5.46
N SER A 65 -3.35 7.77 -5.85
CA SER A 65 -2.15 7.25 -6.52
C SER A 65 -2.56 6.35 -7.68
N LEU A 66 -2.29 6.80 -8.91
CA LEU A 66 -2.40 6.02 -10.14
C LEU A 66 -1.55 6.69 -11.24
N ASN A 67 -1.19 5.91 -12.25
CA ASN A 67 -0.48 6.44 -13.42
C ASN A 67 -1.46 7.06 -14.42
N GLU A 68 -1.67 8.37 -14.31
CA GLU A 68 -2.55 9.10 -15.24
C GLU A 68 -2.03 9.14 -16.69
N GLY A 69 -0.82 8.67 -16.99
CA GLY A 69 -0.36 8.45 -18.36
C GLY A 69 -1.23 7.43 -19.14
N TYR A 70 -2.01 6.61 -18.44
CA TYR A 70 -3.00 5.71 -19.04
C TYR A 70 -4.41 6.29 -19.14
N ALA A 71 -4.59 7.60 -18.95
CA ALA A 71 -5.93 8.22 -18.91
C ALA A 71 -6.81 7.90 -20.14
N MET A 72 -6.20 7.75 -21.32
CA MET A 72 -6.91 7.36 -22.56
C MET A 72 -7.56 5.97 -22.47
N TYR A 73 -7.03 5.09 -21.62
CA TYR A 73 -7.43 3.68 -21.51
C TYR A 73 -8.22 3.38 -20.25
N PHE A 74 -8.47 4.38 -19.40
CA PHE A 74 -9.27 4.18 -18.20
C PHE A 74 -10.71 3.87 -18.57
N ASP A 75 -11.31 2.97 -17.80
CA ASP A 75 -12.76 2.80 -17.83
C ASP A 75 -13.46 4.08 -17.33
N PRO A 76 -14.75 4.26 -17.65
CA PRO A 76 -15.50 5.45 -17.24
C PRO A 76 -15.50 5.71 -15.73
N ALA A 77 -15.51 4.65 -14.89
CA ALA A 77 -15.59 4.81 -13.44
C ALA A 77 -14.29 5.37 -12.86
N VAL A 78 -13.13 4.90 -13.35
CA VAL A 78 -11.82 5.46 -12.96
C VAL A 78 -11.71 6.91 -13.41
N THR A 79 -12.13 7.21 -14.65
CA THR A 79 -12.12 8.58 -15.18
C THR A 79 -12.95 9.53 -14.31
N GLU A 80 -14.19 9.13 -13.99
CA GLU A 80 -15.09 9.89 -13.13
C GLU A 80 -14.51 10.08 -11.72
N TYR A 81 -13.94 9.02 -11.15
CA TYR A 81 -13.32 9.08 -9.82
C TYR A 81 -12.17 10.10 -9.78
N VAL A 82 -11.26 10.05 -10.75
CA VAL A 82 -10.11 10.99 -10.83
C VAL A 82 -10.61 12.42 -11.00
N GLN A 83 -11.63 12.66 -11.83
CA GLN A 83 -12.24 13.98 -11.98
C GLN A 83 -12.79 14.50 -10.66
N LYS A 84 -13.55 13.69 -9.93
CA LYS A 84 -14.08 14.05 -8.59
C LYS A 84 -13.00 14.32 -7.55
N LYS A 85 -11.81 13.70 -7.68
CA LYS A 85 -10.68 13.98 -6.79
C LYS A 85 -9.97 15.29 -7.11
N LYS A 86 -9.93 15.68 -8.39
CA LYS A 86 -9.34 16.95 -8.86
C LYS A 86 -10.30 18.13 -8.70
N PHE A 87 -11.57 17.91 -8.93
CA PHE A 87 -12.64 18.91 -8.94
C PHE A 87 -13.79 18.47 -8.03
N PRO A 88 -13.58 18.47 -6.70
CA PRO A 88 -14.63 18.11 -5.76
C PRO A 88 -15.80 19.12 -5.81
N GLU A 89 -17.02 18.62 -5.95
CA GLU A 89 -18.25 19.43 -6.04
C GLU A 89 -18.81 19.83 -4.67
N ASP A 90 -18.34 19.20 -3.59
CA ASP A 90 -18.76 19.46 -2.21
C ASP A 90 -18.02 20.63 -1.55
N GLY A 91 -17.21 21.38 -2.32
CA GLY A 91 -16.40 22.49 -1.84
C GLY A 91 -15.18 22.08 -1.02
N SER A 92 -14.89 20.77 -0.91
CA SER A 92 -13.67 20.30 -0.24
C SER A 92 -12.42 20.62 -1.07
N ALA A 93 -11.25 20.57 -0.43
CA ALA A 93 -10.00 20.73 -1.17
C ALA A 93 -9.75 19.52 -2.10
N PRO A 94 -9.23 19.73 -3.32
CA PRO A 94 -8.78 18.65 -4.18
C PRO A 94 -7.81 17.72 -3.47
N TYR A 95 -7.83 16.44 -3.85
CA TYR A 95 -6.88 15.47 -3.33
C TYR A 95 -5.51 15.70 -3.96
N GLY A 96 -4.44 15.44 -3.19
CA GLY A 96 -3.09 15.42 -3.74
C GLY A 96 -2.86 14.17 -4.59
N ALA A 97 -2.20 14.33 -5.74
CA ALA A 97 -1.70 13.20 -6.51
C ALA A 97 -0.30 12.79 -6.01
N ARG A 98 -0.07 11.50 -5.81
CA ARG A 98 1.26 10.93 -5.55
C ARG A 98 1.38 9.63 -6.33
N TYR A 99 2.43 9.49 -7.13
CA TYR A 99 2.70 8.25 -7.85
C TYR A 99 4.21 8.03 -7.89
N VAL A 100 4.72 7.16 -7.02
CA VAL A 100 6.15 6.83 -6.96
C VAL A 100 6.55 5.89 -8.13
N GLY A 101 5.60 5.10 -8.64
CA GLY A 101 5.84 4.10 -9.67
C GLY A 101 6.39 2.77 -9.13
N SER A 102 6.64 2.68 -7.83
CA SER A 102 6.95 1.44 -7.11
C SER A 102 5.76 1.05 -6.24
N MET A 103 5.22 -0.16 -6.39
CA MET A 103 4.01 -0.60 -5.66
C MET A 103 4.20 -0.59 -4.13
N VAL A 104 5.43 -0.74 -3.65
CA VAL A 104 5.74 -0.79 -2.22
C VAL A 104 5.86 0.60 -1.57
N ALA A 105 5.87 1.68 -2.36
CA ALA A 105 6.22 3.04 -1.92
C ALA A 105 5.09 4.07 -2.06
#